data_AF-A0A202B4I4-F1
#
_entry.id   AF-A0A202B4I4-F1
#
_cell.length_a   1.000
_cell.length_b   1.000
_cell.length_c   1.000
_cell.angle_alpha   90.00
_cell.angle_beta   90.00
_cell.angle_gamma   90.00
#
_symmetry.space_group_name_H-M   'P 1'
#
loop_
_entity.id
_entity.type
_entity.pdbx_description
1 polymer ?
#
loop_
_entity_poly.entity_id
_entity_poly.type
_entity_poly.pdbx_seq_one_letter_code
_entity_poly.pdbx_strand_id
1 'polypeptide(L)'
;MFASRSIKAGIAALLLSLPLLAHADAAQEAGAKELAATLNLDNMLPELAQRTSASALPLLQEYFVKNKIKLSEAQQKKAQAGLKGYGDNIQKLAADYFGSAAVKQQFEQTVVKNFSAQFSADELKQINAFYKSPVGQKFMKQQPQIVNGIAGETLKSAEKALLPKMQAAAETYGKTIAKK
;
A
#
# COMPACT_ATOMS: atom_id res chain seq x y z
N MET A 1 6.99 41.08 -55.14
CA MET A 1 5.87 41.08 -54.16
C MET A 1 5.51 39.62 -53.89
N PHE A 2 5.96 39.02 -52.78
CA PHE A 2 5.61 37.64 -52.43
C PHE A 2 5.11 37.56 -50.97
N ALA A 3 3.84 37.13 -50.89
CA ALA A 3 3.05 36.58 -49.79
C ALA A 3 3.61 36.59 -48.34
N SER A 4 3.03 37.47 -47.51
CA SER A 4 3.09 37.45 -46.04
C SER A 4 1.95 36.61 -45.39
N ARG A 5 1.34 35.67 -46.13
CA ARG A 5 0.15 34.92 -45.72
C ARG A 5 0.49 33.49 -45.28
N SER A 6 0.95 33.29 -44.05
CA SER A 6 0.95 31.94 -43.44
C SER A 6 1.20 31.90 -41.92
N ILE A 7 1.81 32.93 -41.31
CA ILE A 7 2.16 32.87 -39.87
C ILE A 7 0.91 33.00 -38.97
N LYS A 8 -0.10 33.77 -39.37
CA LYS A 8 -1.30 34.00 -38.54
C LYS A 8 -2.20 32.76 -38.40
N ALA A 9 -2.19 31.84 -39.36
CA ALA A 9 -3.00 30.62 -39.32
C ALA A 9 -2.42 29.56 -38.35
N GLY A 10 -1.09 29.49 -38.22
CA GLY A 10 -0.43 28.55 -37.31
C GLY A 10 -0.63 28.89 -35.82
N ILE A 11 -0.69 30.18 -35.47
CA ILE A 11 -0.89 30.64 -34.09
C ILE A 11 -2.33 30.39 -33.61
N ALA A 12 -3.33 30.52 -34.50
CA ALA A 12 -4.72 30.26 -34.16
C ALA A 12 -5.01 28.77 -33.90
N ALA A 13 -4.35 27.86 -34.63
CA ALA A 13 -4.49 26.41 -34.42
C ALA A 13 -3.87 25.95 -33.09
N LEU A 14 -2.74 26.55 -32.67
CA LEU A 14 -2.10 26.24 -31.38
C LEU A 14 -2.88 26.75 -30.16
N LEU A 15 -3.58 27.88 -30.29
CA LEU A 15 -4.41 28.44 -29.22
C LEU A 15 -5.71 27.65 -28.98
N LEU A 16 -6.22 26.95 -29.99
CA LEU A 16 -7.43 26.12 -29.88
C LEU A 16 -7.19 24.75 -29.23
N SER A 17 -5.95 24.26 -29.20
CA SER A 17 -5.61 22.98 -28.54
C SER A 17 -5.28 23.11 -27.06
N LEU A 18 -4.91 24.30 -26.57
CA LEU A 18 -4.58 24.52 -25.15
C LEU A 18 -5.76 24.26 -24.19
N PRO A 19 -7.01 24.70 -24.49
CA PRO A 19 -8.15 24.39 -23.63
C PRO A 19 -8.47 22.89 -23.58
N LEU A 20 -8.25 22.17 -24.68
CA LEU A 20 -8.50 20.73 -24.77
C LEU A 20 -7.52 19.93 -23.91
N LEU A 21 -6.25 20.32 -23.89
CA LEU A 21 -5.23 19.70 -23.03
C LEU A 21 -5.49 19.97 -21.54
N ALA A 22 -5.81 21.21 -21.18
CA ALA A 22 -6.15 21.55 -19.79
C ALA A 22 -7.44 20.87 -19.30
N HIS A 23 -8.43 20.67 -20.19
CA HIS A 23 -9.66 19.96 -19.86
C HIS A 23 -9.43 18.45 -19.69
N ALA A 24 -8.55 17.85 -20.51
CA ALA A 24 -8.16 16.45 -20.37
C ALA A 24 -7.46 16.20 -19.03
N ASP A 25 -6.50 17.05 -18.64
CA ASP A 25 -5.79 16.94 -17.36
C ASP A 25 -6.75 17.05 -16.15
N ALA A 26 -7.70 17.99 -16.19
CA ALA A 26 -8.68 18.17 -15.11
C ALA A 26 -9.67 17.00 -15.00
N ALA A 27 -10.15 16.47 -16.13
CA ALA A 27 -11.03 15.31 -16.15
C ALA A 27 -10.33 14.03 -15.65
N GLN A 28 -9.06 13.88 -16.00
CA GLN A 28 -8.23 12.77 -15.57
C GLN A 28 -7.93 12.83 -14.07
N GLU A 29 -7.59 14.01 -13.54
CA GLU A 29 -7.43 14.24 -12.10
C GLU A 29 -8.71 13.91 -11.33
N ALA A 30 -9.87 14.39 -11.80
CA ALA A 30 -11.16 14.09 -11.18
C ALA A 30 -11.46 12.58 -11.20
N GLY A 31 -11.22 11.92 -12.33
CA GLY A 31 -11.40 10.47 -12.47
C GLY A 31 -10.51 9.67 -11.52
N ALA A 32 -9.26 10.09 -11.32
CA ALA A 32 -8.32 9.46 -10.41
C ALA A 32 -8.73 9.62 -8.94
N LYS A 33 -9.18 10.82 -8.54
CA LYS A 33 -9.71 11.09 -7.19
C LYS A 33 -10.96 10.26 -6.90
N GLU A 34 -11.88 10.19 -7.87
CA GLU A 34 -13.09 9.39 -7.76
C GLU A 34 -12.78 7.89 -7.62
N LEU A 35 -11.80 7.39 -8.38
CA LEU A 35 -11.37 6.00 -8.28
C LEU A 35 -10.73 5.72 -6.92
N ALA A 36 -9.87 6.61 -6.44
CA ALA A 36 -9.25 6.49 -5.13
C ALA A 36 -10.28 6.37 -3.99
N ALA A 37 -11.32 7.23 -4.02
CA ALA A 37 -12.43 7.17 -3.08
C ALA A 37 -13.22 5.86 -3.22
N THR A 38 -13.48 5.41 -4.44
CA THR A 38 -14.22 4.16 -4.71
C THR A 38 -13.46 2.93 -4.21
N LEU A 39 -12.14 2.93 -4.34
CA LEU A 39 -11.25 1.88 -3.84
C LEU A 39 -10.92 2.02 -2.35
N ASN A 40 -11.45 3.06 -1.69
CA ASN A 40 -11.24 3.32 -0.26
C ASN A 40 -9.76 3.50 0.11
N LEU A 41 -8.98 4.13 -0.79
CA LEU A 41 -7.55 4.36 -0.58
C LEU A 41 -7.26 5.31 0.59
N ASP A 42 -8.26 6.06 1.07
CA ASP A 42 -8.15 6.90 2.27
C ASP A 42 -7.80 6.09 3.52
N ASN A 43 -8.17 4.80 3.56
CA ASN A 43 -7.82 3.91 4.66
C ASN A 43 -6.37 3.41 4.62
N MET A 44 -5.61 3.71 3.57
CA MET A 44 -4.19 3.35 3.49
C MET A 44 -3.34 4.12 4.51
N LEU A 45 -3.64 5.39 4.79
CA LEU A 45 -2.83 6.20 5.70
C LEU A 45 -2.83 5.66 7.15
N PRO A 46 -3.98 5.29 7.75
CA PRO A 46 -4.00 4.57 9.02
C PRO A 46 -3.23 3.25 8.99
N GLU A 47 -3.33 2.49 7.90
CA GLU A 47 -2.63 1.20 7.76
C GLU A 47 -1.11 1.38 7.66
N LEU A 48 -0.66 2.43 6.97
CA LEU A 48 0.74 2.86 6.94
C LEU A 48 1.24 3.29 8.32
N ALA A 49 0.42 3.98 9.10
CA ALA A 49 0.76 4.33 10.49
C ALA A 49 0.94 3.08 11.36
N GLN A 50 0.03 2.12 11.24
CA GLN A 50 0.12 0.84 11.95
C GLN A 50 1.37 0.05 11.55
N ARG A 51 1.64 -0.07 10.25
CA ARG A 51 2.84 -0.76 9.72
C ARG A 51 4.14 -0.09 10.18
N THR A 52 4.18 1.24 10.15
CA THR A 52 5.34 2.01 10.62
C THR A 52 5.58 1.75 12.10
N SER A 53 4.51 1.75 12.90
CA SER A 53 4.58 1.50 14.35
C SER A 53 5.01 0.07 14.69
N ALA A 54 4.62 -0.92 13.87
CA ALA A 54 5.04 -2.31 14.05
C ALA A 54 6.58 -2.50 13.97
N SER A 55 7.30 -1.54 13.36
CA SER A 55 8.76 -1.55 13.26
C SER A 55 9.47 -1.03 14.52
N ALA A 56 8.73 -0.56 15.52
CA ALA A 56 9.28 0.05 16.74
C ALA A 56 10.20 -0.88 17.53
N LEU A 57 9.78 -2.15 17.72
CA LEU A 57 10.55 -3.15 18.47
C LEU A 57 11.81 -3.61 17.72
N PRO A 58 11.74 -3.96 16.42
CA PRO A 58 12.93 -4.23 15.63
C PRO A 58 13.97 -3.10 15.67
N LEU A 59 13.55 -1.84 15.54
CA LEU A 59 14.46 -0.69 15.59
C LEU A 59 15.14 -0.55 16.96
N LEU A 60 14.40 -0.79 18.05
CA LEU A 60 14.97 -0.78 19.40
C LEU A 60 15.99 -1.91 19.60
N GLN A 61 15.70 -3.11 19.08
CA GLN A 61 16.63 -4.23 19.12
C GLN A 61 17.89 -3.95 18.30
N GLU A 62 17.74 -3.41 17.09
CA GLU A 62 18.86 -3.01 16.23
C GLU A 62 19.74 -1.98 16.94
N TYR A 63 19.13 -0.98 17.59
CA TYR A 63 19.85 0.01 18.38
C TYR A 63 20.69 -0.65 19.51
N PHE A 64 20.14 -1.61 20.26
CA PHE A 64 20.90 -2.30 21.29
C PHE A 64 22.06 -3.11 20.72
N VAL A 65 21.84 -3.84 19.61
CA VAL A 65 22.88 -4.64 18.95
C VAL A 65 24.00 -3.74 18.44
N LYS A 66 23.66 -2.69 17.68
CA LYS A 66 24.61 -1.75 17.07
C LYS A 66 25.47 -1.05 18.13
N ASN A 67 24.87 -0.70 19.27
CA ASN A 67 25.56 -0.01 20.36
C ASN A 67 26.11 -0.97 21.42
N LYS A 68 26.07 -2.29 21.20
CA LYS A 68 26.55 -3.33 22.12
C LYS A 68 25.96 -3.20 23.54
N ILE A 69 24.72 -2.70 23.65
CA ILE A 69 24.04 -2.50 24.91
C ILE A 69 23.57 -3.86 25.42
N LYS A 70 24.10 -4.28 26.58
CA LYS A 70 23.64 -5.46 27.31
C LYS A 70 22.89 -5.00 28.56
N LEU A 71 21.64 -5.42 28.70
CA LEU A 71 20.81 -5.07 29.84
C LEU A 71 21.02 -6.09 30.98
N SER A 72 21.31 -5.59 32.18
CA SER A 72 21.23 -6.41 33.40
C SER A 72 19.77 -6.80 33.70
N GLU A 73 19.55 -7.79 34.56
CA GLU A 73 18.19 -8.25 34.91
C GLU A 73 17.29 -7.11 35.44
N ALA A 74 17.84 -6.23 36.29
CA ALA A 74 17.12 -5.06 36.79
C ALA A 74 16.74 -4.08 35.66
N GLN A 75 17.63 -3.89 34.68
CA GLN A 75 17.36 -3.06 33.50
C GLN A 75 16.35 -3.70 32.56
N GLN A 76 16.35 -5.03 32.41
CA GLN A 76 15.35 -5.75 31.62
C GLN A 76 13.95 -5.61 32.21
N LYS A 77 13.79 -5.76 33.54
CA LYS A 77 12.50 -5.53 34.21
C LYS A 77 12.00 -4.10 34.02
N LYS A 78 12.89 -3.11 34.16
CA LYS A 78 12.56 -1.70 33.91
C LYS A 78 12.18 -1.44 32.44
N ALA A 79 12.91 -2.05 31.50
CA ALA A 79 12.63 -1.94 30.07
C ALA A 79 11.27 -2.55 29.69
N GLN A 80 10.92 -3.72 30.26
CA GLN A 80 9.60 -4.34 30.05
C GLN A 80 8.46 -3.44 30.54
N ALA A 81 8.61 -2.83 31.72
CA ALA A 81 7.62 -1.89 32.24
C ALA A 81 7.46 -0.62 31.36
N GLY A 82 8.56 -0.14 30.78
CA GLY A 82 8.55 1.02 29.86
C GLY A 82 8.14 0.69 28.42
N LEU A 83 8.12 -0.58 28.03
CA LEU A 83 7.95 -1.01 26.64
C LEU A 83 6.59 -0.60 26.08
N LYS A 84 5.53 -0.69 26.90
CA LYS A 84 4.19 -0.25 26.52
C LYS A 84 4.19 1.24 26.21
N GLY A 85 4.76 2.07 27.09
CA GLY A 85 4.81 3.53 26.90
C GLY A 85 5.62 3.93 25.66
N TYR A 86 6.73 3.23 25.39
CA TYR A 86 7.47 3.38 24.13
C TYR A 86 6.60 3.05 22.92
N GLY A 87 5.90 1.91 22.94
CA GLY A 87 4.99 1.50 21.87
C GLY A 87 3.86 2.52 21.63
N ASP A 88 3.18 2.95 22.69
CA ASP A 88 2.11 3.95 22.63
C ASP A 88 2.63 5.28 22.03
N ASN A 89 3.84 5.71 22.41
CA ASN A 89 4.44 6.93 21.89
C ASN A 89 4.78 6.82 20.39
N ILE A 90 5.34 5.69 19.94
CA ILE A 90 5.61 5.47 18.52
C ILE A 90 4.30 5.42 17.72
N GLN A 91 3.28 4.73 18.24
CA GLN A 91 1.96 4.68 17.61
C GLN A 91 1.37 6.08 17.46
N LYS A 92 1.50 6.93 18.49
CA LYS A 92 1.07 8.33 18.44
C LYS A 92 1.86 9.11 17.39
N LEU A 93 3.19 9.00 17.36
CA LEU A 93 4.02 9.70 16.37
C LEU A 93 3.65 9.33 14.94
N ALA A 94 3.43 8.04 14.67
CA ALA A 94 3.00 7.57 13.36
C ALA A 94 1.59 8.09 13.01
N ALA A 95 0.64 8.00 13.95
CA ALA A 95 -0.72 8.48 13.75
C ALA A 95 -0.76 10.01 13.50
N ASP A 96 0.01 10.79 14.26
CA ASP A 96 0.08 12.25 14.10
C ASP A 96 0.72 12.62 12.75
N TYR A 97 1.78 11.92 12.32
CA TYR A 97 2.41 12.14 11.02
C TYR A 97 1.46 11.83 9.85
N PHE A 98 0.93 10.61 9.78
CA PHE A 98 0.05 10.19 8.68
C PHE A 98 -1.34 10.84 8.74
N GLY A 99 -1.76 11.30 9.92
CA GLY A 99 -2.99 12.06 10.12
C GLY A 99 -2.88 13.54 9.75
N SER A 100 -1.66 14.06 9.58
CA SER A 100 -1.42 15.48 9.29
C SER A 100 -1.99 15.90 7.93
N ALA A 101 -2.43 17.16 7.83
CA ALA A 101 -2.99 17.71 6.60
C ALA A 101 -1.97 17.69 5.44
N ALA A 102 -0.70 17.97 5.73
CA ALA A 102 0.37 17.95 4.73
C ALA A 102 0.57 16.55 4.14
N VAL A 103 0.61 15.50 4.98
CA VAL A 103 0.78 14.13 4.50
C VAL A 103 -0.46 13.65 3.74
N LYS A 104 -1.68 14.00 4.18
CA LYS A 104 -2.90 13.72 3.44
C LYS A 104 -2.90 14.36 2.05
N GLN A 105 -2.55 15.64 1.96
CA GLN A 105 -2.46 16.34 0.68
C GLN A 105 -1.40 15.72 -0.24
N GLN A 106 -0.23 15.37 0.30
CA GLN A 106 0.83 14.69 -0.46
C GLN A 106 0.37 13.31 -0.94
N PHE A 107 -0.37 12.58 -0.11
CA PHE A 107 -0.93 11.28 -0.47
C PHE A 107 -1.93 11.39 -1.61
N GLU A 108 -2.90 12.31 -1.52
CA GLU A 108 -3.86 12.58 -2.59
C GLU A 108 -3.16 12.94 -3.91
N GLN A 109 -2.16 13.83 -3.87
CA GLN A 109 -1.37 14.19 -5.05
C GLN A 109 -0.62 12.99 -5.63
N THR A 110 -0.07 12.14 -4.77
CA THR A 110 0.63 10.91 -5.19
C THR A 110 -0.34 9.94 -5.86
N VAL A 111 -1.53 9.75 -5.31
CA VAL A 111 -2.57 8.89 -5.87
C VAL A 111 -3.00 9.39 -7.25
N VAL A 112 -3.34 10.68 -7.36
CA VAL A 112 -3.69 11.31 -8.64
C VAL A 112 -2.58 11.12 -9.66
N LYS A 113 -1.34 11.47 -9.30
CA LYS A 113 -0.19 11.36 -10.20
C LYS A 113 -0.02 9.92 -10.73
N ASN A 114 -0.16 8.91 -9.87
CA ASN A 114 0.06 7.53 -10.27
C ASN A 114 -1.07 7.01 -11.18
N PHE A 115 -2.33 7.34 -10.91
CA PHE A 115 -3.43 6.95 -11.80
C PHE A 115 -3.38 7.71 -13.13
N SER A 116 -3.18 9.03 -13.10
CA SER A 116 -3.09 9.84 -14.32
C SER A 116 -1.87 9.49 -15.18
N ALA A 117 -0.81 8.89 -14.62
CA ALA A 117 0.32 8.41 -15.41
C ALA A 117 0.02 7.11 -16.19
N GLN A 118 -1.00 6.35 -15.79
CA GLN A 118 -1.28 5.00 -16.31
C GLN A 118 -2.58 4.90 -17.08
N PHE A 119 -3.54 5.79 -16.82
CA PHE A 119 -4.88 5.73 -17.40
C PHE A 119 -5.31 7.09 -17.89
N SER A 120 -5.87 7.14 -19.10
CA SER A 120 -6.55 8.31 -19.66
C SER A 120 -7.84 8.65 -18.90
N ALA A 121 -8.38 9.85 -19.12
CA ALA A 121 -9.65 10.27 -18.53
C ALA A 121 -10.81 9.33 -18.89
N ASP A 122 -10.86 8.83 -20.14
CA ASP A 122 -11.91 7.94 -20.61
C ASP A 122 -11.82 6.54 -19.98
N GLU A 123 -10.60 6.03 -19.76
CA GLU A 123 -10.38 4.76 -19.06
C GLU A 123 -10.76 4.88 -17.59
N LEU A 124 -10.34 5.96 -16.91
CA LEU A 124 -10.74 6.23 -15.52
C LEU A 124 -12.26 6.32 -15.37
N LYS A 125 -12.95 6.95 -16.32
CA LYS A 125 -14.41 7.02 -16.36
C LYS A 125 -15.04 5.62 -16.46
N GLN A 126 -14.52 4.75 -17.32
CA GLN A 126 -15.02 3.38 -17.48
C GLN A 126 -14.76 2.52 -16.24
N ILE A 127 -13.56 2.64 -15.65
CA ILE A 127 -13.18 1.94 -14.43
C ILE A 127 -14.10 2.37 -13.27
N ASN A 128 -14.31 3.67 -13.10
CA ASN A 128 -15.24 4.20 -12.10
C ASN A 128 -16.67 3.70 -12.32
N ALA A 129 -17.16 3.69 -13.55
CA ALA A 129 -18.48 3.16 -13.86
C ALA A 129 -18.61 1.67 -13.49
N PHE A 130 -17.58 0.86 -13.75
CA PHE A 130 -17.56 -0.54 -13.35
C PHE A 130 -17.61 -0.69 -11.83
N TYR A 131 -16.67 -0.08 -11.10
CA TYR A 131 -16.58 -0.24 -9.65
C TYR A 131 -17.79 0.35 -8.90
N LYS A 132 -18.49 1.34 -9.46
CA LYS A 132 -19.75 1.86 -8.90
C LYS A 132 -20.97 0.99 -9.22
N SER A 133 -20.89 0.09 -10.20
CA SER A 133 -22.00 -0.81 -10.51
C SER A 133 -22.25 -1.81 -9.37
N PRO A 134 -23.48 -2.35 -9.22
CA PRO A 134 -23.76 -3.40 -8.22
C PRO A 134 -22.86 -4.63 -8.36
N VAL A 135 -22.49 -4.98 -9.60
CA VAL A 135 -21.58 -6.11 -9.88
C VAL A 135 -20.16 -5.78 -9.47
N GLY A 136 -19.66 -4.58 -9.77
CA GLY A 136 -18.32 -4.13 -9.35
C GLY A 136 -18.17 -4.06 -7.83
N GLN A 137 -19.19 -3.54 -7.14
CA GLN A 137 -19.24 -3.52 -5.67
C GLN A 137 -19.28 -4.94 -5.07
N LYS A 138 -20.05 -5.85 -5.67
CA LYS A 138 -20.06 -7.26 -5.27
C LYS A 138 -18.69 -7.89 -5.50
N PHE A 139 -18.07 -7.64 -6.64
CA PHE A 139 -16.74 -8.15 -6.98
C PHE A 139 -15.69 -7.70 -5.95
N MET A 140 -15.62 -6.39 -5.64
CA MET A 140 -14.69 -5.86 -4.62
C MET A 140 -14.86 -6.53 -3.25
N LYS A 141 -16.10 -6.75 -2.81
CA LYS A 141 -16.38 -7.37 -1.50
C LYS A 141 -16.05 -8.86 -1.47
N GLN A 142 -16.26 -9.57 -2.58
CA GLN A 142 -16.12 -11.03 -2.66
C GLN A 142 -14.70 -11.47 -3.03
N GLN A 143 -13.94 -10.64 -3.75
CA GLN A 143 -12.61 -10.98 -4.22
C GLN A 143 -11.67 -11.48 -3.09
N PRO A 144 -11.57 -10.83 -1.91
CA PRO A 144 -10.73 -11.34 -0.83
C PRO A 144 -11.18 -12.72 -0.34
N GLN A 145 -12.49 -12.97 -0.24
CA GLN A 145 -13.03 -14.26 0.21
C GLN A 145 -12.72 -15.38 -0.79
N ILE A 146 -12.86 -15.09 -2.09
CA ILE A 146 -12.54 -16.04 -3.16
C ILE A 146 -11.04 -16.38 -3.14
N VAL A 147 -10.17 -15.37 -3.07
CA VAL A 147 -8.71 -15.58 -3.01
C VAL A 147 -8.31 -16.38 -1.77
N ASN A 148 -8.91 -16.08 -0.61
CA ASN A 148 -8.67 -16.83 0.62
C ASN A 148 -9.15 -18.29 0.51
N GLY A 149 -10.28 -18.53 -0.17
CA GLY A 149 -10.76 -19.89 -0.45
C GLY A 149 -9.77 -20.68 -1.29
N ILE A 150 -9.31 -20.10 -2.39
CA ILE A 150 -8.29 -20.71 -3.28
C ILE A 150 -7.02 -21.05 -2.51
N ALA A 151 -6.51 -20.09 -1.70
CA ALA A 151 -5.32 -20.30 -0.89
C ALA A 151 -5.52 -21.41 0.15
N GLY A 152 -6.67 -21.43 0.84
CA GLY A 152 -7.01 -22.43 1.84
C GLY A 152 -7.09 -23.85 1.27
N GLU A 153 -7.73 -24.02 0.12
CA GLU A 153 -7.80 -25.32 -0.58
C GLU A 153 -6.42 -25.81 -1.05
N THR A 154 -5.61 -24.89 -1.55
CA THR A 154 -4.22 -25.17 -1.95
C THR A 154 -3.39 -25.61 -0.75
N LEU A 155 -3.49 -24.90 0.39
CA LEU A 155 -2.79 -25.24 1.62
C LEU A 155 -3.23 -26.59 2.20
N LYS A 156 -4.53 -26.88 2.20
CA LYS A 156 -5.05 -28.18 2.64
C LYS A 156 -4.49 -29.33 1.80
N SER A 157 -4.39 -29.13 0.49
CA SER A 157 -3.81 -30.10 -0.42
C SER A 157 -2.30 -30.26 -0.18
N ALA A 158 -1.60 -29.16 0.03
CA ALA A 158 -0.17 -29.16 0.36
C ALA A 158 0.10 -29.87 1.69
N GLU A 159 -0.69 -29.60 2.74
CA GLU A 159 -0.58 -30.26 4.04
C GLU A 159 -0.72 -31.78 3.90
N LYS A 160 -1.76 -32.25 3.20
CA LYS A 160 -1.97 -33.68 2.95
C LYS A 160 -0.76 -34.34 2.25
N ALA A 161 -0.11 -33.63 1.33
CA ALA A 161 1.02 -34.14 0.57
C ALA A 161 2.38 -34.02 1.30
N LEU A 162 2.56 -32.96 2.11
CA LEU A 162 3.83 -32.62 2.75
C LEU A 162 3.94 -33.18 4.17
N LEU A 163 2.84 -33.31 4.91
CA LEU A 163 2.87 -33.75 6.31
C LEU A 163 3.59 -35.08 6.50
N PRO A 164 3.37 -36.14 5.69
CA PRO A 164 4.10 -37.39 5.82
C PRO A 164 5.61 -37.23 5.56
N LYS A 165 5.99 -36.37 4.60
CA LYS A 165 7.40 -36.10 4.27
C LYS A 165 8.09 -35.32 5.39
N MET A 166 7.39 -34.37 6.00
CA MET A 166 7.88 -33.62 7.16
C MET A 166 8.06 -34.54 8.38
N GLN A 167 7.12 -35.45 8.62
CA GLN A 167 7.24 -36.46 9.67
C GLN A 167 8.47 -37.36 9.44
N ALA A 168 8.67 -37.84 8.21
CA ALA A 168 9.84 -38.64 7.87
C ALA A 168 11.17 -37.87 8.04
N ALA A 169 11.20 -36.59 7.67
CA ALA A 169 12.36 -35.73 7.88
C ALA A 169 12.65 -35.50 9.38
N ALA A 170 11.60 -35.26 10.18
CA ALA A 170 11.71 -35.10 11.63
C ALA A 170 12.20 -36.38 12.30
N GLU A 171 11.68 -37.54 11.90
CA GLU A 171 12.15 -38.85 12.40
C GLU A 171 13.62 -39.10 12.03
N THR A 172 14.00 -38.78 10.78
CA THR A 172 15.39 -38.91 10.32
C THR A 172 16.33 -38.08 11.17
N TYR A 173 16.01 -36.80 11.37
CA TYR A 173 16.79 -35.92 12.25
C TYR A 173 16.81 -36.43 13.70
N GLY A 174 15.66 -36.83 14.24
CA GLY A 174 15.54 -37.41 15.58
C GLY A 174 16.44 -38.62 15.80
N LYS A 175 16.57 -39.51 14.80
CA LYS A 175 17.49 -40.66 14.87
C LYS A 175 18.96 -40.25 14.90
N THR A 176 19.35 -39.16 14.24
CA THR A 176 20.74 -38.68 14.26
C THR A 176 21.16 -38.17 15.65
N ILE A 177 20.24 -37.56 16.38
CA ILE A 177 20.50 -37.06 17.75
C ILE A 177 20.30 -38.14 18.82
N ALA A 178 19.47 -39.15 18.58
CA ALA A 178 19.15 -40.21 19.54
C ALA A 178 20.13 -41.39 19.54
N LYS A 179 20.87 -41.62 18.46
CA LYS A 179 21.96 -42.61 18.45
C LYS A 179 23.13 -42.07 19.28
N LYS A 180 23.17 -42.48 20.56
CA LYS A 180 24.40 -42.63 21.34
C LYS A 180 24.90 -44.06 21.21
#